data_AF-A0A286ABF9-F1
#
_entry.id   AF-A0A286ABF9-F1
#
_cell.length_a   1.000
_cell.length_b   1.000
_cell.length_c   1.000
_cell.angle_alpha   90.00
_cell.angle_beta   90.00
_cell.angle_gamma   90.00
#
_symmetry.space_group_name_H-M   'P 1'
#
loop_
_entity.id
_entity.type
_entity.pdbx_description
1 polymer ?
#
loop_
_entity_poly.entity_id
_entity_poly.type
_entity_poly.pdbx_seq_one_letter_code
_entity_poly.pdbx_strand_id
1 'polypeptide(L)'
;MLAATCRDGPELKAVNINTGQLHKIYDLFDYKFILKPASDYQKNELKHAIGETDSRLFPTLGSICMRKHFEFMRERFRQLTELEKNSFRAIFLLFSGFIYPFTLQRIKAILTDVLEHTLHNIDDPAIRTSLNILEANGFVIFTKDENFIVPDVAYITKPESGFYYPENRSLQKDYVKLAECFKKHKDADGLNKLAFSQYNNGRYRFCSD
;
A
#
# COMPACT_ATOMS: atom_id res chain seq x y z
N MET A 1 24.03 21.63 -11.24
CA MET A 1 23.93 21.14 -9.86
C MET A 1 22.85 20.07 -9.81
N LEU A 2 23.20 18.82 -9.49
CA LEU A 2 22.26 17.69 -9.40
C LEU A 2 21.96 17.47 -7.92
N ALA A 3 20.70 17.61 -7.51
CA ALA A 3 20.26 17.29 -6.15
C ALA A 3 19.45 15.98 -6.23
N ALA A 4 19.89 14.95 -5.50
CA ALA A 4 19.18 13.69 -5.39
C ALA A 4 18.27 13.73 -4.16
N THR A 5 17.07 13.17 -4.26
CA THR A 5 16.14 13.02 -3.14
C THR A 5 15.64 11.58 -3.10
N CYS A 6 15.23 11.12 -1.91
CA CYS A 6 14.64 9.81 -1.69
C CYS A 6 13.11 9.79 -1.95
N ARG A 7 12.57 10.81 -2.63
CA ARG A 7 11.16 10.90 -3.05
C ARG A 7 11.09 10.64 -4.54
N ASP A 8 10.69 9.42 -4.91
CA ASP A 8 10.81 8.93 -6.29
C ASP A 8 9.67 7.95 -6.69
N GLY A 9 8.67 7.77 -5.83
CA GLY A 9 7.42 7.05 -6.06
C GLY A 9 6.22 7.95 -6.43
N PRO A 10 4.96 7.53 -6.15
CA PRO A 10 3.74 8.30 -6.46
C PRO A 10 3.73 9.74 -5.92
N GLU A 11 4.46 9.99 -4.83
CA GLU A 11 4.72 11.31 -4.26
C GLU A 11 5.36 12.29 -5.25
N LEU A 12 6.14 11.80 -6.22
CA LEU A 12 6.72 12.63 -7.28
C LEU A 12 5.63 13.21 -8.20
N LYS A 13 4.53 12.47 -8.42
CA LYS A 13 3.36 13.00 -9.15
C LYS A 13 2.62 14.06 -8.35
N ALA A 14 2.54 13.89 -7.03
CA ALA A 14 1.89 14.87 -6.15
C ALA A 14 2.67 16.20 -6.07
N VAL A 15 4.01 16.15 -6.10
CA VAL A 15 4.86 17.35 -6.14
C VAL A 15 4.67 18.16 -7.43
N ASN A 16 4.40 17.48 -8.56
CA ASN A 16 4.15 18.17 -9.85
C ASN A 16 2.78 18.84 -9.96
N ILE A 17 1.84 18.61 -9.01
CA ILE A 17 0.47 19.17 -9.04
C ILE A 17 0.32 20.32 -8.02
N ASN A 18 1.42 20.77 -7.42
CA ASN A 18 1.35 21.72 -6.31
C ASN A 18 0.91 23.13 -6.80
N THR A 19 -0.34 23.52 -6.55
CA THR A 19 -0.94 24.80 -7.02
C THR A 19 -1.00 25.90 -5.95
N GLY A 20 -0.35 25.69 -4.80
CA GLY A 20 -0.38 26.61 -3.66
C GLY A 20 0.39 27.93 -3.87
N GLN A 21 0.24 28.89 -2.94
CA GLN A 21 0.90 30.21 -3.02
C GLN A 21 2.43 30.14 -3.13
N LEU A 22 3.06 29.12 -2.52
CA LEU A 22 4.49 28.86 -2.66
C LEU A 22 4.90 28.46 -4.09
N HIS A 23 4.05 27.76 -4.83
CA HIS A 23 4.31 27.42 -6.24
C HIS A 23 4.41 28.68 -7.11
N LYS A 24 3.53 29.65 -6.87
CA LYS A 24 3.56 30.95 -7.56
C LYS A 24 4.86 31.73 -7.30
N ILE A 25 5.45 31.58 -6.11
CA ILE A 25 6.75 32.17 -5.78
C ILE A 25 7.87 31.40 -6.49
N TYR A 26 7.80 30.06 -6.51
CA TYR A 26 8.75 29.23 -7.26
C TYR A 26 8.73 29.49 -8.76
N ASP A 27 7.58 29.89 -9.32
CA ASP A 27 7.45 30.23 -10.74
C ASP A 27 8.18 31.51 -11.16
N LEU A 28 8.51 32.38 -10.19
CA LEU A 28 9.25 33.63 -10.43
C LEU A 28 10.76 33.42 -10.59
N PHE A 29 11.28 32.22 -10.34
CA PHE A 29 12.71 31.92 -10.50
C PHE A 29 12.98 31.25 -11.86
N ASP A 30 13.98 31.76 -12.58
CA ASP A 30 14.39 31.24 -13.89
C ASP A 30 15.01 29.83 -13.80
N TYR A 31 15.66 29.52 -12.68
CA TYR A 31 16.30 28.22 -12.45
C TYR A 31 15.39 27.31 -11.63
N LYS A 32 14.57 26.52 -12.33
CA LYS A 32 13.70 25.52 -11.73
C LYS A 32 14.42 24.16 -11.67
N PHE A 33 14.60 23.62 -10.48
CA PHE A 33 15.05 22.24 -10.32
C PHE A 33 13.89 21.30 -10.62
N ILE A 34 14.05 20.46 -11.64
CA ILE A 34 13.06 19.45 -12.01
C ILE A 34 13.44 18.12 -11.35
N LEU A 35 12.53 17.57 -10.57
CA LEU A 35 12.64 16.22 -10.04
C LEU A 35 12.40 15.22 -11.16
N LYS A 36 13.48 14.57 -11.62
CA LYS A 36 13.42 13.48 -12.58
C LYS A 36 13.43 12.14 -11.83
N PRO A 37 12.61 11.16 -12.25
CA PRO A 37 12.73 9.79 -11.75
C PRO A 37 14.15 9.27 -12.00
N ALA A 38 14.70 8.51 -11.06
CA ALA A 38 15.96 7.83 -11.26
C ALA A 38 15.83 6.77 -12.37
N SER A 39 16.77 6.77 -13.31
CA SER A 39 16.83 5.74 -14.35
C SER A 39 17.27 4.39 -13.78
N ASP A 40 16.97 3.29 -14.49
CA ASP A 40 17.41 1.96 -14.07
C ASP A 40 18.95 1.84 -13.99
N TYR A 41 19.66 2.57 -14.87
CA TYR A 41 21.12 2.67 -14.81
C TYR A 41 21.58 3.28 -13.49
N GLN A 42 21.01 4.41 -13.07
CA GLN A 42 21.37 5.08 -11.81
C GLN A 42 21.04 4.22 -10.59
N LYS A 43 19.92 3.47 -10.63
CA LYS A 43 19.56 2.50 -9.59
C LYS A 43 20.60 1.37 -9.51
N ASN A 44 21.05 0.84 -10.64
CA ASN A 44 22.07 -0.20 -10.68
C ASN A 44 23.44 0.28 -10.21
N GLU A 45 23.85 1.51 -10.57
CA GLU A 45 25.07 2.11 -10.03
C GLU A 45 25.01 2.24 -8.51
N LEU A 46 23.90 2.73 -7.96
CA LEU A 46 23.73 2.83 -6.51
C LEU A 46 23.80 1.46 -5.83
N LYS A 47 23.16 0.43 -6.41
CA LYS A 47 23.26 -0.94 -5.90
C LYS A 47 24.71 -1.39 -5.79
N HIS A 48 25.45 -1.29 -6.90
CA HIS A 48 26.86 -1.67 -6.91
C HIS A 48 27.67 -0.89 -5.88
N ALA A 49 27.45 0.42 -5.76
CA ALA A 49 28.17 1.29 -4.83
C ALA A 49 27.94 0.92 -3.36
N ILE A 50 26.74 0.43 -2.99
CA ILE A 50 26.44 0.02 -1.61
C ILE A 50 26.69 -1.49 -1.36
N GLY A 51 27.29 -2.20 -2.31
CA GLY A 51 27.55 -3.63 -2.21
C GLY A 51 26.29 -4.50 -2.34
N GLU A 52 25.23 -3.97 -2.94
CA GLU A 52 23.98 -4.67 -3.19
C GLU A 52 24.09 -5.54 -4.45
N THR A 53 24.06 -6.86 -4.27
CA THR A 53 24.23 -7.86 -5.35
C THR A 53 22.93 -8.58 -5.71
N ASP A 54 21.82 -8.29 -5.02
CA ASP A 54 20.52 -8.90 -5.23
C ASP A 54 19.90 -8.42 -6.56
N SER A 55 19.42 -9.39 -7.35
CA SER A 55 18.74 -9.15 -8.63
C SER A 55 17.36 -8.53 -8.45
N ARG A 56 16.89 -8.39 -7.20
CA ARG A 56 15.62 -7.76 -6.85
C ARG A 56 15.44 -6.40 -7.54
N LEU A 57 14.27 -6.20 -8.15
CA LEU A 57 13.87 -4.90 -8.69
C LEU A 57 13.48 -3.97 -7.54
N PHE A 58 14.18 -2.85 -7.39
CA PHE A 58 13.84 -1.81 -6.42
C PHE A 58 13.13 -0.64 -7.11
N PRO A 59 11.96 -0.21 -6.62
CA PRO A 59 11.16 0.81 -7.28
C PRO A 59 11.81 2.19 -7.17
N THR A 60 12.52 2.45 -6.07
CA THR A 60 13.12 3.75 -5.71
C THR A 60 14.56 3.60 -5.21
N LEU A 61 15.37 4.65 -5.33
CA LEU A 61 16.69 4.75 -4.71
C LEU A 61 16.60 4.61 -3.18
N GLY A 62 15.57 5.21 -2.56
CA GLY A 62 15.30 5.05 -1.14
C GLY A 62 15.14 3.57 -0.75
N SER A 63 14.40 2.79 -1.54
CA SER A 63 14.20 1.37 -1.26
C SER A 63 15.48 0.52 -1.37
N ILE A 64 16.44 0.93 -2.21
CA ILE A 64 17.77 0.29 -2.33
C ILE A 64 18.55 0.52 -1.02
N CYS A 65 18.63 1.77 -0.56
CA CYS A 65 19.31 2.11 0.69
C CYS A 65 18.66 1.48 1.92
N MET A 66 17.35 1.24 1.88
CA MET A 66 16.58 0.68 3.00
C MET A 66 16.44 -0.85 2.96
N ARG A 67 17.19 -1.59 2.13
CA ARG A 67 17.05 -3.07 2.05
C ARG A 67 17.08 -3.77 3.41
N LYS A 68 18.13 -3.52 4.21
CA LYS A 68 18.27 -4.14 5.54
C LYS A 68 17.07 -3.83 6.43
N HIS A 69 16.48 -2.64 6.27
CA HIS A 69 15.26 -2.27 6.98
C HIS A 69 14.07 -3.15 6.57
N PHE A 70 13.88 -3.41 5.28
CA PHE A 70 12.85 -4.33 4.80
C PHE A 70 13.06 -5.75 5.36
N GLU A 71 14.29 -6.23 5.48
CA GLU A 71 14.58 -7.53 6.11
C GLU A 71 14.12 -7.59 7.57
N PHE A 72 14.41 -6.54 8.36
CA PHE A 72 13.90 -6.44 9.73
C PHE A 72 12.36 -6.37 9.78
N MET A 73 11.75 -5.63 8.86
CA MET A 73 10.29 -5.52 8.80
C MET A 73 9.62 -6.84 8.42
N ARG A 74 10.21 -7.61 7.51
CA ARG A 74 9.74 -8.98 7.20
C ARG A 74 9.82 -9.88 8.42
N GLU A 75 10.90 -9.78 9.19
CA GLU A 75 11.07 -10.58 10.39
C GLU A 75 10.04 -10.23 11.46
N ARG A 76 9.80 -8.93 11.71
CA ARG A 76 8.69 -8.46 12.55
C ARG A 76 7.36 -9.01 12.07
N PHE A 77 7.09 -8.96 10.76
CA PHE A 77 5.86 -9.49 10.19
C PHE A 77 5.69 -10.99 10.40
N ARG A 78 6.76 -11.78 10.31
CA ARG A 78 6.71 -13.24 10.55
C ARG A 78 6.27 -13.58 11.97
N GLN A 79 6.67 -12.76 12.93
CA GLN A 79 6.37 -12.93 14.36
C GLN A 79 4.93 -12.54 14.72
N LEU A 80 4.23 -11.82 13.85
CA LEU A 80 2.82 -11.47 14.05
C LEU A 80 1.92 -12.71 14.07
N THR A 81 0.82 -12.61 14.82
CA THR A 81 -0.24 -13.62 14.78
C THR A 81 -0.96 -13.63 13.43
N GLU A 82 -1.67 -14.70 13.09
CA GLU A 82 -2.40 -14.76 11.81
C GLU A 82 -3.49 -13.69 11.72
N LEU A 83 -4.12 -13.30 12.84
CA LEU A 83 -5.10 -12.22 12.85
C LEU A 83 -4.45 -10.86 12.51
N GLU A 84 -3.28 -10.57 13.09
CA GLU A 84 -2.51 -9.35 12.79
C GLU A 84 -2.05 -9.32 11.33
N LYS A 85 -1.49 -10.43 10.84
CA LYS A 85 -1.08 -10.57 9.43
C LYS A 85 -2.26 -10.38 8.48
N ASN A 86 -3.39 -11.01 8.77
CA ASN A 86 -4.58 -10.90 7.95
C ASN A 86 -5.22 -9.51 8.04
N SER A 87 -5.10 -8.82 9.18
CA SER A 87 -5.52 -7.41 9.30
C SER A 87 -4.71 -6.52 8.36
N PHE A 88 -3.38 -6.71 8.31
CA PHE A 88 -2.54 -6.00 7.35
C PHE A 88 -2.88 -6.37 5.90
N ARG A 89 -3.11 -7.66 5.60
CA ARG A 89 -3.54 -8.11 4.26
C ARG A 89 -4.90 -7.54 3.85
N ALA A 90 -5.82 -7.35 4.78
CA ALA A 90 -7.11 -6.70 4.52
C ALA A 90 -6.91 -5.22 4.13
N ILE A 91 -6.01 -4.51 4.82
CA ILE A 91 -5.63 -3.14 4.46
C ILE A 91 -4.95 -3.11 3.07
N PHE A 92 -4.08 -4.08 2.77
CA PHE A 92 -3.50 -4.27 1.44
C PHE A 92 -4.55 -4.48 0.35
N LEU A 93 -5.59 -5.28 0.60
CA LEU A 93 -6.69 -5.48 -0.36
C LEU A 93 -7.46 -4.18 -0.63
N LEU A 94 -7.79 -3.42 0.42
CA LEU A 94 -8.44 -2.12 0.29
C LEU A 94 -7.55 -1.13 -0.49
N PHE A 95 -6.26 -1.05 -0.15
CA PHE A 95 -5.31 -0.18 -0.83
C PHE A 95 -5.14 -0.52 -2.31
N SER A 96 -4.92 -1.80 -2.62
CA SER A 96 -4.75 -2.28 -3.99
C SER A 96 -6.02 -2.10 -4.84
N GLY A 97 -7.19 -2.16 -4.20
CA GLY A 97 -8.49 -1.85 -4.81
C GLY A 97 -8.83 -0.35 -4.87
N PHE A 98 -7.99 0.55 -4.34
CA PHE A 98 -8.26 2.00 -4.19
C PHE A 98 -9.56 2.32 -3.41
N ILE A 99 -9.86 1.51 -2.38
CA ILE A 99 -11.10 1.61 -1.60
C ILE A 99 -10.85 2.37 -0.29
N TYR A 100 -10.85 3.70 -0.38
CA TYR A 100 -10.74 4.58 0.79
C TYR A 100 -12.12 5.03 1.31
N PRO A 101 -12.28 5.38 2.60
CA PRO A 101 -11.33 5.19 3.70
C PRO A 101 -11.23 3.73 4.15
N PHE A 102 -10.15 3.39 4.86
CA PHE A 102 -9.94 2.08 5.47
C PHE A 102 -10.58 2.06 6.87
N THR A 103 -11.76 1.45 6.97
CA THR A 103 -12.53 1.44 8.22
C THR A 103 -12.44 0.08 8.91
N LEU A 104 -12.63 0.07 10.24
CA LEU A 104 -12.75 -1.17 11.01
C LEU A 104 -13.82 -2.12 10.45
N GLN A 105 -14.97 -1.56 10.04
CA GLN A 105 -16.06 -2.33 9.45
C GLN A 105 -15.63 -3.05 8.16
N ARG A 106 -14.91 -2.37 7.26
CA ARG A 106 -14.40 -2.97 6.03
C ARG A 106 -13.34 -4.03 6.31
N ILE A 107 -12.42 -3.76 7.25
CA ILE A 107 -11.40 -4.73 7.64
C ILE A 107 -12.07 -6.00 8.20
N LYS A 108 -13.05 -5.84 9.10
CA LYS A 108 -13.83 -6.94 9.66
C LYS A 108 -14.51 -7.77 8.58
N ALA A 109 -15.21 -7.11 7.66
CA ALA A 109 -15.90 -7.78 6.55
C ALA A 109 -14.93 -8.60 5.68
N ILE A 110 -13.77 -8.03 5.35
CA ILE A 110 -12.74 -8.70 4.55
C ILE A 110 -12.13 -9.89 5.29
N LEU A 111 -11.82 -9.74 6.59
CA LEU A 111 -11.29 -10.82 7.41
C LEU A 111 -12.23 -12.04 7.39
N THR A 112 -13.54 -11.80 7.52
CA THR A 112 -14.55 -12.86 7.55
C THR A 112 -14.84 -13.45 6.17
N ASP A 113 -15.13 -12.61 5.17
CA ASP A 113 -15.70 -13.09 3.89
C ASP A 113 -14.66 -13.34 2.80
N VAL A 114 -13.48 -12.71 2.87
CA VAL A 114 -12.45 -12.80 1.82
C VAL A 114 -11.25 -13.61 2.30
N LEU A 115 -10.80 -13.35 3.53
CA LEU A 115 -9.67 -14.05 4.13
C LEU A 115 -10.08 -15.30 4.92
N GLU A 116 -11.38 -15.61 4.96
CA GLU A 116 -11.95 -16.84 5.51
C GLU A 116 -11.51 -17.12 6.96
N HIS A 117 -11.31 -16.06 7.74
CA HIS A 117 -10.78 -16.19 9.09
C HIS A 117 -11.85 -16.80 10.01
N THR A 118 -11.66 -18.06 10.38
CA THR A 118 -12.54 -18.85 11.25
C THR A 118 -12.06 -18.78 12.71
N LEU A 119 -12.32 -17.66 13.40
CA LEU A 119 -12.22 -17.62 14.86
C LEU A 119 -13.52 -17.05 15.43
N HIS A 120 -13.99 -17.64 16.52
CA HIS A 120 -15.23 -17.24 17.20
C HIS A 120 -15.18 -15.82 17.80
N ASN A 121 -14.05 -15.10 17.74
CA ASN A 121 -13.82 -13.80 18.38
C ASN A 121 -13.21 -12.75 17.43
N ILE A 122 -13.71 -12.59 16.20
CA ILE A 122 -13.38 -11.40 15.38
C ILE A 122 -14.36 -10.29 15.74
N ASP A 123 -14.07 -9.61 16.85
CA ASP A 123 -14.79 -8.43 17.31
C ASP A 123 -13.95 -7.16 17.13
N ASP A 124 -14.60 -6.01 17.34
CA ASP A 124 -13.96 -4.71 17.15
C ASP A 124 -12.75 -4.52 18.12
N PRO A 125 -12.80 -4.96 19.40
CA PRO A 125 -11.64 -4.99 20.29
C PRO A 125 -10.44 -5.80 19.77
N ALA A 126 -10.66 -6.99 19.23
CA ALA A 126 -9.59 -7.84 18.69
C ALA A 126 -8.93 -7.19 17.46
N ILE A 127 -9.73 -6.61 16.56
CA ILE A 127 -9.22 -5.89 15.38
C ILE A 127 -8.45 -4.64 15.82
N ARG A 128 -8.96 -3.86 16.79
CA ARG A 128 -8.24 -2.69 17.33
C ARG A 128 -6.91 -3.08 17.95
N THR A 129 -6.86 -4.18 18.68
CA THR A 129 -5.60 -4.72 19.24
C THR A 129 -4.63 -5.06 18.12
N SER A 130 -5.10 -5.72 17.06
CA SER A 130 -4.28 -6.04 15.89
C SER A 130 -3.74 -4.78 15.20
N LEU A 131 -4.56 -3.73 15.06
CA LEU A 131 -4.13 -2.45 14.48
C LEU A 131 -3.11 -1.72 15.35
N ASN A 132 -3.26 -1.74 16.69
CA ASN A 132 -2.26 -1.17 17.59
C ASN A 132 -0.92 -1.92 17.49
N ILE A 133 -0.95 -3.25 17.33
CA ILE A 133 0.27 -4.05 17.14
C ILE A 133 0.92 -3.72 15.79
N LEU A 134 0.13 -3.58 14.72
CA LEU A 134 0.63 -3.17 13.41
C LEU A 134 1.22 -1.76 13.45
N GLU A 135 0.61 -0.82 14.19
CA GLU A 135 1.13 0.51 14.43
C GLU A 135 2.46 0.47 15.19
N ALA A 136 2.51 -0.24 16.32
CA ALA A 136 3.72 -0.40 17.12
C ALA A 136 4.90 -1.01 16.34
N ASN A 137 4.60 -1.83 15.32
CA ASN A 137 5.60 -2.41 14.44
C ASN A 137 5.92 -1.55 13.21
N GLY A 138 5.21 -0.44 12.99
CA GLY A 138 5.44 0.52 11.91
C GLY A 138 4.80 0.18 10.57
N PHE A 139 3.81 -0.72 10.53
CA PHE A 139 3.11 -1.08 9.29
C PHE A 139 2.02 -0.09 8.90
N VAL A 140 1.40 0.55 9.90
CA VAL A 140 0.28 1.47 9.72
C VAL A 140 0.40 2.63 10.70
N ILE A 141 -0.26 3.73 10.38
CA ILE A 141 -0.62 4.78 11.34
C ILE A 141 -2.08 4.55 11.69
N PHE A 142 -2.39 4.42 12.97
CA PHE A 142 -3.75 4.21 13.46
C PHE A 142 -4.05 5.15 14.62
N THR A 143 -4.82 6.21 14.36
CA THR A 143 -5.27 7.12 15.42
C THR A 143 -6.58 6.60 16.00
N LYS A 144 -6.55 6.22 17.29
CA LYS A 144 -7.72 5.65 17.99
C LYS A 144 -8.94 6.57 17.98
N ASP A 145 -8.69 7.88 18.02
CA ASP A 145 -9.72 8.90 18.15
C ASP A 145 -10.47 9.17 16.82
N GLU A 146 -9.78 9.03 15.69
CA GLU A 146 -10.36 9.32 14.37
C GLU A 146 -10.74 8.07 13.57
N ASN A 147 -10.40 6.87 14.08
CA ASN A 147 -10.51 5.61 13.35
C ASN A 147 -9.88 5.67 11.95
N PHE A 148 -8.83 6.48 11.82
CA PHE A 148 -8.12 6.68 10.57
C PHE A 148 -6.98 5.67 10.48
N ILE A 149 -6.96 4.90 9.39
CA ILE A 149 -5.96 3.85 9.15
C ILE A 149 -5.22 4.21 7.87
N VAL A 150 -3.92 4.47 7.98
CA VAL A 150 -3.04 4.74 6.84
C VAL A 150 -1.92 3.72 6.84
N PRO A 151 -1.81 2.86 5.81
CA PRO A 151 -0.67 1.97 5.68
C PRO A 151 0.57 2.74 5.24
N ASP A 152 1.74 2.25 5.64
CA ASP A 152 2.98 2.71 5.03
C ASP A 152 3.06 2.18 3.58
N VAL A 153 3.19 3.11 2.63
CA VAL A 153 3.25 2.83 1.20
C VAL A 153 4.45 1.93 0.85
N ALA A 154 5.55 2.03 1.60
CA ALA A 154 6.75 1.24 1.37
C ALA A 154 6.53 -0.27 1.54
N TYR A 155 5.59 -0.67 2.42
CA TYR A 155 5.30 -2.08 2.71
C TYR A 155 4.12 -2.63 1.90
N ILE A 156 3.20 -1.76 1.47
CA ILE A 156 1.97 -2.18 0.78
C ILE A 156 2.12 -2.17 -0.75
N THR A 157 3.21 -1.62 -1.29
CA THR A 157 3.48 -1.55 -2.74
C THR A 157 4.53 -2.56 -3.20
N LYS A 158 4.53 -2.87 -4.50
CA LYS A 158 5.55 -3.75 -5.10
C LYS A 158 6.93 -3.08 -5.03
N PRO A 159 8.00 -3.87 -4.82
CA PRO A 159 8.06 -5.33 -4.73
C PRO A 159 7.73 -5.89 -3.33
N GLU A 160 7.70 -5.06 -2.29
CA GLU A 160 7.65 -5.54 -0.91
C GLU A 160 6.31 -6.19 -0.57
N SER A 161 5.21 -5.70 -1.14
CA SER A 161 3.89 -6.29 -0.97
C SER A 161 3.79 -7.77 -1.34
N GLY A 162 4.68 -8.26 -2.22
CA GLY A 162 4.72 -9.67 -2.60
C GLY A 162 5.14 -10.61 -1.46
N PHE A 163 5.82 -10.08 -0.43
CA PHE A 163 6.14 -10.86 0.77
C PHE A 163 4.93 -10.97 1.72
N TYR A 164 4.21 -9.87 1.91
CA TYR A 164 3.12 -9.81 2.90
C TYR A 164 1.81 -10.43 2.39
N TYR A 165 1.56 -10.31 1.09
CA TYR A 165 0.39 -10.90 0.45
C TYR A 165 0.75 -12.27 -0.15
N PRO A 166 0.13 -13.37 0.32
CA PRO A 166 0.58 -14.73 -0.01
C PRO A 166 0.62 -15.02 -1.51
N GLU A 167 1.69 -15.67 -1.98
CA GLU A 167 1.87 -16.02 -3.41
C GLU A 167 0.80 -16.99 -3.93
N ASN A 168 0.21 -17.81 -3.05
CA ASN A 168 -0.88 -18.71 -3.41
C ASN A 168 -2.24 -18.00 -3.58
N ARG A 169 -2.32 -16.69 -3.31
CA ARG A 169 -3.52 -15.89 -3.52
C ARG A 169 -3.42 -15.05 -4.79
N SER A 170 -4.55 -14.91 -5.48
CA SER A 170 -4.67 -14.05 -6.65
C SER A 170 -5.48 -12.83 -6.28
N LEU A 171 -4.88 -11.64 -6.43
CA LEU A 171 -5.58 -10.36 -6.30
C LEU A 171 -6.86 -10.30 -7.14
N GLN A 172 -6.85 -10.89 -8.34
CA GLN A 172 -8.03 -10.91 -9.20
C GLN A 172 -9.17 -11.76 -8.61
N LYS A 173 -8.85 -12.94 -8.07
CA LYS A 173 -9.84 -13.78 -7.38
C LYS A 173 -10.36 -13.10 -6.11
N ASP A 174 -9.47 -12.46 -5.37
CA ASP A 174 -9.84 -11.76 -4.14
C ASP A 174 -10.65 -10.49 -4.41
N TYR A 175 -10.47 -9.80 -5.54
CA TYR A 175 -11.37 -8.71 -5.94
C TYR A 175 -12.79 -9.18 -6.25
N VAL A 176 -12.97 -10.37 -6.83
CA VAL A 176 -14.31 -10.96 -7.00
C VAL A 176 -14.94 -11.23 -5.64
N LYS A 177 -14.20 -11.85 -4.71
CA LYS A 177 -14.66 -12.06 -3.33
C LYS A 177 -14.97 -10.74 -2.61
N LEU A 178 -14.17 -9.71 -2.86
CA LEU A 178 -14.33 -8.38 -2.27
C LEU A 178 -15.62 -7.70 -2.76
N ALA A 179 -15.96 -7.84 -4.04
CA ALA A 179 -17.23 -7.35 -4.58
C ALA A 179 -18.44 -8.04 -3.92
N GLU A 180 -18.38 -9.37 -3.76
CA GLU A 180 -19.44 -10.12 -3.07
C GLU A 180 -19.52 -9.77 -1.57
N CYS A 181 -18.39 -9.56 -0.91
CA CYS A 181 -18.31 -9.07 0.46
C CYS A 181 -19.02 -7.70 0.60
N PHE A 182 -18.69 -6.72 -0.24
CA PHE A 182 -19.33 -5.41 -0.18
C PHE A 182 -20.83 -5.45 -0.48
N LYS A 183 -21.28 -6.31 -1.41
CA LYS A 183 -22.72 -6.56 -1.63
C LYS A 183 -23.39 -7.10 -0.38
N LYS A 184 -22.81 -8.14 0.24
CA LYS A 184 -23.33 -8.79 1.46
C LYS A 184 -23.48 -7.81 2.63
N HIS A 185 -22.50 -6.92 2.82
CA HIS A 185 -22.49 -5.91 3.88
C HIS A 185 -23.16 -4.58 3.50
N LYS A 186 -23.77 -4.49 2.31
CA LYS A 186 -24.42 -3.29 1.77
C LYS A 186 -23.49 -2.05 1.69
N ASP A 187 -22.19 -2.27 1.46
CA ASP A 187 -21.19 -1.21 1.28
C ASP A 187 -21.17 -0.74 -0.19
N ALA A 188 -22.17 0.05 -0.57
CA ALA A 188 -22.30 0.58 -1.93
C ALA A 188 -21.09 1.45 -2.35
N ASP A 189 -20.52 2.19 -1.39
CA ASP A 189 -19.34 3.02 -1.63
C ASP A 189 -18.10 2.17 -1.96
N GLY A 190 -17.86 1.09 -1.20
CA GLY A 190 -16.77 0.15 -1.44
C GLY A 190 -16.90 -0.54 -2.80
N LEU A 191 -18.12 -0.95 -3.16
CA LEU A 191 -18.41 -1.56 -4.46
C LEU A 191 -18.13 -0.61 -5.63
N ASN A 192 -18.60 0.65 -5.53
CA ASN A 192 -18.37 1.66 -6.56
C ASN A 192 -16.88 1.98 -6.75
N LYS A 193 -16.13 2.11 -5.64
CA LYS A 193 -14.68 2.35 -5.68
C LYS A 193 -13.92 1.18 -6.31
N LEU A 194 -14.28 -0.06 -5.94
CA LEU A 194 -13.69 -1.25 -6.54
C LEU A 194 -13.97 -1.31 -8.05
N ALA A 195 -15.22 -1.07 -8.47
CA ALA A 195 -15.58 -1.06 -9.89
C ALA A 195 -14.79 -0.01 -10.69
N PHE A 196 -14.70 1.21 -10.17
CA PHE A 196 -13.93 2.30 -10.78
C PHE A 196 -12.44 1.96 -10.91
N SER A 197 -11.86 1.36 -9.87
CA SER A 197 -10.48 0.88 -9.87
C SER A 197 -10.23 -0.20 -10.93
N GLN A 198 -11.12 -1.18 -11.08
CA GLN A 198 -10.95 -2.23 -12.09
C GLN A 198 -11.14 -1.69 -13.52
N TYR A 199 -12.04 -0.73 -13.71
CA TYR A 199 -12.27 -0.07 -15.00
C TYR A 199 -11.02 0.72 -15.45
N ASN A 200 -10.48 1.59 -14.59
CA ASN A 200 -9.33 2.44 -14.92
C ASN A 200 -8.01 1.68 -15.07
N ASN A 201 -7.87 0.53 -14.40
CA ASN A 201 -6.70 -0.33 -14.57
C ASN A 201 -6.81 -1.23 -15.83
N GLY A 202 -7.82 -1.02 -16.69
CA GLY A 202 -7.99 -1.73 -17.96
C GLY A 202 -8.42 -3.20 -17.81
N ARG A 203 -9.05 -3.56 -16.69
CA ARG A 203 -9.29 -4.98 -16.31
C ARG A 203 -10.74 -5.45 -16.43
N TYR A 204 -11.66 -4.62 -16.90
CA TYR A 204 -12.97 -5.07 -17.38
C TYR A 204 -13.11 -4.80 -18.88
N ARG A 205 -12.85 -5.84 -19.69
CA ARG A 205 -13.63 -6.04 -20.92
C ARG A 205 -14.95 -6.63 -20.46
N PHE A 206 -16.04 -5.90 -20.60
CA PHE A 206 -17.37 -6.49 -20.54
C PHE A 206 -17.42 -7.60 -21.60
N CYS A 207 -17.56 -8.85 -21.16
CA CYS A 207 -18.34 -9.79 -21.97
C CYS A 207 -19.78 -9.32 -21.83
N SER A 208 -20.23 -8.56 -22.82
CA SER A 208 -21.64 -8.39 -23.11
C SER A 208 -22.07 -9.63 -23.89
N ASP A 209 -23.12 -10.28 -23.38
CA ASP A 209 -23.97 -11.34 -23.96
C ASP A 209 -23.35 -12.71 -24.26
#